data_AF-A0A9R0RQ75-F1
#
_entry.id   AF-A0A9R0RQ75-F1
#
_cell.length_a   1.000
_cell.length_b   1.000
_cell.length_c   1.000
_cell.angle_alpha   90.00
_cell.angle_beta   90.00
_cell.angle_gamma   90.00
#
_symmetry.space_group_name_H-M   'P 1'
#
loop_
_entity.id
_entity.type
_entity.pdbx_description
1 polymer ?
#
loop_
_entity_poly.entity_id
_entity_poly.type
_entity_poly.pdbx_seq_one_letter_code
_entity_poly.pdbx_strand_id
1 'polypeptide(L)'
;MQVDQSDMRHDSVFEDPSSHLRQIPEHRRHERLKKVQIDGFCSAKSVVELTCHILKNATSLESLTLDCIFGAEAVGQSVRCSAPESGKCMPTSRRMILEAHKALSAVKRYILEKVPSSVKLNVGGPCTRCHVMDVMLPQVSNM
;
A
#
# COMPACT_ATOMS: atom_id res chain seq x y z
N MET A 1 -16.91 7.06 -14.86
CA MET A 1 -16.81 5.68 -14.32
C MET A 1 -16.19 5.78 -12.94
N GLN A 2 -16.94 5.48 -11.88
CA GLN A 2 -16.42 5.49 -10.52
C GLN A 2 -16.11 4.03 -10.16
N VAL A 3 -14.84 3.72 -9.97
CA VAL A 3 -14.41 2.37 -9.58
C VAL A 3 -14.42 2.32 -8.06
N ASP A 4 -15.33 1.53 -7.50
CA ASP A 4 -15.36 1.28 -6.06
C ASP A 4 -14.35 0.17 -5.70
N GLN A 5 -13.29 0.53 -4.99
CA GLN A 5 -12.27 -0.43 -4.51
C GLN A 5 -12.88 -1.53 -3.61
N SER A 6 -14.07 -1.28 -3.08
CA SER A 6 -14.91 -2.24 -2.37
C SER A 6 -15.12 -3.57 -3.08
N ASP A 7 -15.37 -3.52 -4.38
CA ASP A 7 -15.81 -4.66 -5.19
C ASP A 7 -14.66 -5.31 -5.96
N MET A 8 -13.46 -4.72 -5.89
CA MET A 8 -12.30 -5.28 -6.57
C MET A 8 -11.73 -6.47 -5.77
N ARG A 9 -12.15 -7.69 -6.13
CA ARG A 9 -11.49 -8.91 -5.68
C ARG A 9 -10.13 -9.01 -6.36
N HIS A 10 -9.09 -8.61 -5.65
CA HIS A 10 -7.71 -8.83 -6.08
C HIS A 10 -7.14 -10.04 -5.35
N ASP A 11 -6.44 -10.92 -6.07
CA ASP A 11 -5.63 -11.97 -5.46
C ASP A 11 -4.63 -11.33 -4.51
N SER A 12 -4.87 -11.45 -3.20
CA SER A 12 -4.00 -10.86 -2.20
C SER A 12 -2.72 -11.68 -2.07
N VAL A 13 -1.58 -11.02 -1.82
CA VAL A 13 -0.31 -11.72 -1.53
C VAL A 13 -0.38 -12.61 -0.27
N PHE A 14 -1.43 -12.47 0.55
CA PHE A 14 -1.63 -13.25 1.77
C PHE A 14 -2.65 -14.39 1.63
N GLU A 15 -3.35 -14.50 0.49
CA GLU A 15 -4.44 -15.46 0.33
C GLU A 15 -3.96 -16.85 -0.11
N ASP A 16 -2.91 -16.91 -0.95
CA ASP A 16 -2.26 -18.17 -1.34
C ASP A 16 -0.73 -18.11 -1.11
N PRO A 17 -0.23 -18.70 -0.01
CA PRO A 17 1.19 -18.75 0.32
C PRO A 17 2.05 -19.53 -0.69
N SER A 18 1.44 -20.44 -1.47
CA SER A 18 2.12 -21.23 -2.49
C SER A 18 2.34 -20.44 -3.79
N SER A 19 1.62 -19.33 -3.96
CA SER A 19 1.70 -18.51 -5.15
C SER A 19 2.88 -17.53 -5.08
N HIS A 20 4.02 -17.90 -5.66
CA HIS A 20 5.16 -16.99 -5.79
C HIS A 20 4.79 -15.72 -6.57
N LEU A 21 5.41 -14.58 -6.25
CA LEU A 21 5.29 -13.35 -7.05
C LEU A 21 5.85 -13.63 -8.45
N ARG A 22 5.04 -13.40 -9.48
CA ARG A 22 5.47 -13.52 -10.87
C ARG A 22 6.52 -12.45 -11.15
N GLN A 23 7.51 -12.83 -11.95
CA GLN A 23 8.44 -11.85 -12.51
C GLN A 23 7.82 -11.28 -13.79
N ILE A 24 7.56 -9.98 -13.80
CA ILE A 24 7.18 -9.28 -15.03
C ILE A 24 8.41 -9.32 -15.95
N PRO A 25 8.28 -9.81 -17.21
CA PRO A 25 9.44 -10.00 -18.06
C PRO A 25 10.16 -8.67 -18.34
N GLU A 26 11.49 -8.73 -18.38
CA GLU A 26 12.38 -7.58 -18.49
C GLU A 26 12.35 -7.02 -19.91
N HIS A 27 11.39 -6.16 -20.20
CA HIS A 27 11.23 -5.69 -21.57
C HIS A 27 12.10 -4.48 -21.92
N ARG A 28 12.44 -3.56 -20.99
CA ARG A 28 13.53 -2.55 -21.08
C ARG A 28 13.84 -1.95 -19.70
N ARG A 29 15.08 -1.47 -19.46
CA ARG A 29 15.41 -0.67 -18.27
C ARG A 29 14.74 0.71 -18.36
N HIS A 30 14.28 1.22 -17.21
CA HIS A 30 13.64 2.54 -17.10
C HIS A 30 14.64 3.59 -16.61
N GLU A 31 15.59 3.96 -17.45
CA GLU A 31 16.75 4.81 -17.10
C GLU A 31 16.40 6.27 -16.77
N ARG A 32 15.18 6.72 -17.02
CA ARG A 32 14.74 8.10 -16.77
C ARG A 32 13.68 8.21 -15.68
N LEU A 33 13.19 7.09 -15.16
CA LEU A 33 12.15 7.09 -14.13
C LEU A 33 12.76 7.44 -12.78
N LYS A 34 12.55 8.68 -12.34
CA LYS A 34 13.15 9.21 -11.09
C LYS A 34 12.23 9.15 -9.88
N LYS A 35 10.93 9.34 -10.08
CA LYS A 35 9.96 9.43 -8.99
C LYS A 35 8.73 8.61 -9.34
N VAL A 36 8.29 7.79 -8.40
CA VAL A 36 7.08 6.97 -8.52
C VAL A 36 6.22 7.18 -7.29
N GLN A 37 4.93 7.41 -7.50
CA GLN A 37 3.92 7.45 -6.45
C GLN A 37 2.80 6.49 -6.83
N ILE A 38 2.41 5.63 -5.89
CA ILE A 38 1.28 4.71 -6.02
C ILE A 38 0.28 5.07 -4.94
N ASP A 39 -0.81 5.70 -5.35
CA ASP A 39 -1.93 6.02 -4.48
C ASP A 39 -2.88 4.81 -4.40
N GLY A 40 -3.35 4.50 -3.18
CA GLY A 40 -4.15 3.30 -2.95
C GLY A 40 -3.36 2.00 -3.11
N PHE A 41 -2.07 2.00 -2.77
CA PHE A 41 -1.25 0.80 -2.67
C PHE A 41 -1.93 -0.23 -1.75
N CYS A 42 -2.26 -1.40 -2.29
CA CYS A 42 -2.98 -2.45 -1.59
C CYS A 42 -2.19 -3.77 -1.59
N SER A 43 -2.72 -4.79 -0.91
CA SER A 43 -2.12 -6.12 -0.85
C SER A 43 -2.32 -6.95 -2.14
N ALA A 44 -2.92 -6.37 -3.18
CA ALA A 44 -3.07 -7.01 -4.47
C ALA A 44 -1.71 -7.45 -5.03
N LYS A 45 -1.63 -8.72 -5.42
CA LYS A 45 -0.41 -9.34 -5.92
C LYS A 45 0.18 -8.58 -7.10
N SER A 46 -0.65 -8.14 -8.04
CA SER A 46 -0.23 -7.35 -9.20
C SER A 46 0.43 -6.02 -8.84
N VAL A 47 -0.05 -5.32 -7.80
CA VAL A 47 0.51 -4.04 -7.35
C VAL A 47 1.87 -4.25 -6.68
N VAL A 48 2.00 -5.32 -5.89
CA VAL A 48 3.27 -5.73 -5.28
C VAL A 48 4.29 -6.15 -6.35
N GLU A 49 3.87 -6.95 -7.34
CA GLU A 49 4.68 -7.38 -8.48
C GLU A 49 5.18 -6.17 -9.30
N LEU A 50 4.29 -5.25 -9.64
CA LEU A 50 4.62 -4.01 -10.34
C LEU A 50 5.66 -3.19 -9.57
N THR A 51 5.46 -3.02 -8.26
CA THR A 51 6.38 -2.24 -7.42
C THR A 51 7.76 -2.89 -7.33
N CYS A 52 7.82 -4.22 -7.20
CA CYS A 52 9.08 -4.96 -7.26
C CYS A 52 9.77 -4.77 -8.63
N HIS A 53 9.00 -4.81 -9.72
CA HIS A 53 9.54 -4.63 -11.06
C HIS A 53 10.10 -3.23 -11.27
N ILE A 54 9.43 -2.18 -10.77
CA ILE A 54 9.93 -0.80 -10.80
C ILE A 54 11.27 -0.70 -10.06
N LEU A 55 11.35 -1.22 -8.84
CA LEU A 55 12.60 -1.21 -8.06
C LEU A 55 13.75 -1.94 -8.77
N LYS A 56 13.42 -3.04 -9.46
CA LYS A 56 14.42 -3.83 -10.22
C LYS A 56 14.89 -3.12 -11.50
N ASN A 57 14.01 -2.40 -12.21
CA ASN A 57 14.29 -1.92 -13.57
C ASN A 57 14.50 -0.40 -13.70
N ALA A 58 14.11 0.39 -12.70
CA ALA A 58 14.30 1.84 -12.71
C ALA A 58 15.63 2.22 -12.03
N THR A 59 16.73 2.12 -12.78
CA THR A 59 18.09 2.37 -12.26
C THR A 59 18.34 3.81 -11.79
N SER A 60 17.56 4.76 -12.29
CA SER A 60 17.67 6.18 -11.95
C SER A 60 16.60 6.62 -10.94
N LEU A 61 15.94 5.68 -10.28
CA LEU A 61 14.92 5.99 -9.28
C LEU A 61 15.57 6.70 -8.09
N GLU A 62 14.98 7.84 -7.72
CA GLU A 62 15.40 8.66 -6.59
C GLU A 62 14.37 8.58 -5.46
N SER A 63 13.08 8.36 -5.78
CA SER A 63 12.03 8.25 -4.76
C SER A 63 10.88 7.31 -5.16
N LEU A 64 10.38 6.59 -4.16
CA LEU A 64 9.19 5.75 -4.24
C LEU A 64 8.25 6.11 -3.10
N THR A 65 7.02 6.51 -3.41
CA THR A 65 5.96 6.78 -2.44
C THR A 65 4.84 5.76 -2.60
N LEU A 66 4.51 5.05 -1.53
CA LEU A 66 3.42 4.08 -1.47
C LEU A 66 2.38 4.56 -0.48
N ASP A 67 1.24 5.05 -0.96
CA ASP A 67 0.13 5.46 -0.12
C ASP A 67 -0.90 4.34 0.02
N CYS A 68 -0.98 3.74 1.20
CA CYS A 68 -1.89 2.63 1.49
C CYS A 68 -3.33 3.05 1.79
N ILE A 69 -3.64 4.34 1.76
CA ILE A 69 -4.97 4.89 2.03
C ILE A 69 -5.48 5.53 0.75
N PHE A 70 -6.51 4.94 0.15
CA PHE A 70 -7.26 5.59 -0.93
C PHE A 70 -8.50 6.25 -0.33
N GLY A 71 -8.64 7.57 -0.47
CA GLY A 71 -9.86 8.25 -0.06
C GLY A 71 -10.20 9.36 -1.02
N ALA A 72 -11.37 9.17 -1.65
CA ALA A 72 -12.16 10.10 -2.43
C ALA A 72 -11.61 11.52 -2.56
N GLU A 73 -10.98 11.78 -3.70
CA GLU A 73 -10.75 13.12 -4.27
C GLU A 73 -12.03 13.98 -4.41
N ALA A 74 -13.22 13.43 -4.09
CA ALA A 74 -14.48 14.13 -4.22
C ALA A 74 -14.67 15.29 -3.22
N VAL A 75 -13.85 15.41 -2.16
CA VAL A 75 -14.09 16.42 -1.11
C VAL A 75 -12.82 17.15 -0.65
N GLY A 76 -11.75 17.26 -1.44
CA GLY A 76 -10.64 18.20 -1.15
C GLY A 76 -10.07 18.21 0.29
N GLN A 77 -10.23 17.10 1.02
CA GLN A 77 -10.00 17.01 2.46
C GLN A 77 -9.22 15.73 2.73
N SER A 78 -8.14 15.87 3.50
CA SER A 78 -7.20 14.79 3.74
C SER A 78 -7.83 13.64 4.55
N VAL A 79 -7.63 12.41 4.10
CA VAL A 79 -7.99 11.19 4.85
C VAL A 79 -7.18 11.06 6.15
N ARG A 80 -6.01 11.72 6.18
CA ARG A 80 -5.14 11.84 7.35
C ARG A 80 -5.39 13.17 8.07
N CYS A 81 -5.00 13.27 9.35
CA CYS A 81 -5.00 14.56 10.03
C CYS A 81 -4.04 15.52 9.31
N SER A 82 -4.53 16.62 8.74
CA SER A 82 -3.69 17.64 8.07
C SER A 82 -3.01 18.60 9.05
N ALA A 83 -3.52 18.74 10.27
CA ALA A 83 -3.01 19.63 11.31
C ALA A 83 -3.71 19.31 12.65
N PRO A 84 -3.24 19.83 13.81
CA PRO A 84 -3.80 19.54 15.13
C PRO A 84 -5.24 20.02 15.31
N GLU A 85 -5.68 20.99 14.51
CA GLU A 85 -6.85 21.83 14.80
C GLU A 85 -8.20 21.17 14.52
N SER A 86 -8.26 20.14 13.66
CA SER A 86 -9.51 19.39 13.40
C SER A 86 -9.60 18.04 14.12
N GLY A 87 -8.52 17.59 14.77
CA GLY A 87 -8.47 16.47 15.73
C GLY A 87 -8.88 15.07 15.26
N LYS A 88 -9.58 14.90 14.13
CA LYS A 88 -10.18 13.64 13.68
C LYS A 88 -10.04 13.43 12.17
N CYS A 89 -9.69 12.21 11.77
CA CYS A 89 -9.79 11.76 10.38
C CYS A 89 -11.25 11.59 9.95
N MET A 90 -11.49 11.65 8.64
CA MET A 90 -12.79 11.28 8.11
C MET A 90 -13.12 9.80 8.34
N PRO A 91 -14.41 9.48 8.51
CA PRO A 91 -14.86 8.10 8.56
C PRO A 91 -14.37 7.36 7.32
N THR A 92 -13.58 6.31 7.54
CA THR A 92 -13.09 5.41 6.49
C THR A 92 -13.64 4.03 6.81
N SER A 93 -14.02 3.26 5.79
CA SER A 93 -14.59 1.94 6.02
C SER A 93 -13.58 1.04 6.74
N ARG A 94 -14.06 0.20 7.68
CA ARG A 94 -13.21 -0.77 8.40
C ARG A 94 -12.42 -1.66 7.45
N ARG A 95 -13.03 -2.03 6.32
CA ARG A 95 -12.39 -2.81 5.25
C ARG A 95 -11.19 -2.08 4.65
N MET A 96 -11.30 -0.79 4.35
CA MET A 96 -10.19 0.00 3.83
C MET A 96 -9.06 0.15 4.84
N ILE A 97 -9.37 0.33 6.13
CA ILE A 97 -8.35 0.37 7.19
C ILE A 97 -7.63 -0.98 7.29
N LEU A 98 -8.38 -2.09 7.28
CA LEU A 98 -7.79 -3.43 7.30
C LEU A 98 -6.91 -3.67 6.08
N GLU A 99 -7.37 -3.28 4.89
CA GLU A 99 -6.59 -3.40 3.67
C GLU A 99 -5.32 -2.56 3.70
N ALA A 100 -5.38 -1.33 4.23
CA ALA A 100 -4.21 -0.49 4.40
C ALA A 100 -3.17 -1.14 5.34
N HIS A 101 -3.60 -1.81 6.41
CA HIS A 101 -2.69 -2.56 7.28
C HIS A 101 -2.10 -3.80 6.60
N LYS A 102 -2.87 -4.51 5.76
CA LYS A 102 -2.34 -5.59 4.92
C LYS A 102 -1.32 -5.05 3.93
N ALA A 103 -1.60 -3.92 3.29
CA ALA A 103 -0.70 -3.26 2.36
C ALA A 103 0.63 -2.86 3.03
N LEU A 104 0.59 -2.28 4.24
CA LEU A 104 1.80 -2.01 5.04
C LEU A 104 2.59 -3.29 5.34
N SER A 105 1.90 -4.39 5.61
CA SER A 105 2.54 -5.70 5.82
C SER A 105 3.20 -6.21 4.54
N ALA A 106 2.57 -5.99 3.38
CA ALA A 106 3.14 -6.34 2.08
C ALA A 106 4.37 -5.48 1.75
N VAL A 107 4.38 -4.18 2.08
CA VAL A 107 5.56 -3.32 1.95
C VAL A 107 6.72 -3.87 2.76
N LYS A 108 6.49 -4.18 4.04
CA LYS A 108 7.54 -4.73 4.92
C LYS A 108 8.10 -6.04 4.39
N ARG A 109 7.23 -6.94 3.92
CA ARG A 109 7.61 -8.29 3.50
C ARG A 109 8.25 -8.37 2.12
N TYR A 110 7.77 -7.57 1.16
CA TYR A 110 8.14 -7.76 -0.25
C TYR A 110 8.90 -6.57 -0.84
N ILE A 111 8.72 -5.36 -0.32
CA ILE A 111 9.25 -4.15 -0.93
C ILE A 111 10.51 -3.68 -0.21
N LEU A 112 10.49 -3.63 1.13
CA LEU A 112 11.54 -3.01 1.95
C LEU A 112 12.95 -3.50 1.60
N GLU A 113 13.15 -4.82 1.52
CA GLU A 113 14.45 -5.43 1.20
C GLU A 113 14.91 -5.20 -0.24
N LYS A 114 14.00 -4.82 -1.14
CA LYS A 114 14.29 -4.56 -2.56
C LYS A 114 14.59 -3.10 -2.85
N VAL A 115 14.41 -2.19 -1.89
CA VAL A 115 14.66 -0.76 -2.09
C VAL A 115 16.16 -0.50 -2.07
N PRO A 116 16.74 0.02 -3.17
CA PRO A 116 18.14 0.45 -3.16
C PRO A 116 18.37 1.57 -2.14
N SER A 117 19.53 1.59 -1.49
CA SER A 117 19.86 2.60 -0.46
C SER A 117 19.85 4.05 -0.99
N SER A 118 19.97 4.25 -2.30
CA SER A 118 19.88 5.55 -2.96
C SER A 118 18.45 6.05 -3.16
N VAL A 119 17.43 5.20 -2.98
CA VAL A 119 16.02 5.52 -3.20
C VAL A 119 15.39 5.95 -1.89
N LYS A 120 14.77 7.12 -1.86
CA LYS A 120 13.93 7.56 -0.74
C LYS A 120 12.57 6.86 -0.79
N LEU A 121 12.34 5.92 0.14
CA LEU A 121 11.03 5.29 0.33
C LEU A 121 10.16 6.10 1.30
N ASN A 122 8.97 6.50 0.87
CA ASN A 122 7.93 7.07 1.73
C ASN A 122 6.72 6.13 1.74
N VAL A 123 6.22 5.78 2.93
CA VAL A 123 5.05 4.90 3.06
C VAL A 123 3.98 5.63 3.86
N GLY A 124 2.85 5.89 3.21
CA GLY A 124 1.66 6.46 3.83
C GLY A 124 0.77 5.36 4.38
N GLY A 125 0.57 5.32 5.70
CA GLY A 125 -0.36 4.38 6.36
C GLY A 125 -1.68 5.02 6.81
N PRO A 126 -2.60 4.24 7.40
CA PRO A 126 -3.73 4.76 8.16
C PRO A 126 -3.27 5.66 9.31
N CYS A 127 -4.15 6.57 9.75
CA CYS A 127 -3.85 7.40 10.89
C CYS A 127 -3.75 6.56 12.18
N THR A 128 -2.60 6.57 12.84
CA THR A 128 -2.38 5.81 14.09
C THR A 128 -3.20 6.30 15.27
N ARG A 129 -3.83 7.48 15.19
CA ARG A 129 -4.71 8.04 16.23
C ARG A 129 -6.19 7.77 15.97
N CYS A 130 -6.61 7.86 14.71
CA CYS A 130 -8.03 7.82 14.35
C CYS A 130 -8.46 6.49 13.70
N HIS A 131 -7.51 5.75 13.13
CA HIS A 131 -7.75 4.50 12.40
C HIS A 131 -7.02 3.34 13.09
N VAL A 132 -7.00 3.36 14.42
CA VAL A 132 -6.51 2.25 15.23
C VAL A 132 -7.41 1.05 14.98
N MET A 133 -6.81 -0.06 14.55
CA MET A 133 -7.47 -1.35 14.65
C MET A 133 -7.10 -1.93 16.01
N ASP A 134 -8.08 -2.23 16.85
CA ASP A 134 -7.85 -3.16 17.96
C ASP A 134 -7.39 -4.47 17.33
N VAL A 135 -6.10 -4.77 17.47
CA VAL A 135 -5.55 -6.09 17.17
C VAL A 135 -6.06 -7.00 18.28
N MET A 136 -7.34 -7.38 18.20
CA MET A 136 -7.80 -8.58 18.88
C MET A 136 -7.04 -9.72 18.22
N LEU A 137 -5.97 -10.13 18.90
CA LEU A 137 -5.38 -11.45 18.78
C LEU A 137 -6.52 -12.47 18.65
N PRO A 138 -6.35 -13.53 17.83
CA PRO A 138 -7.37 -14.57 17.73
C PRO A 138 -7.74 -14.98 19.14
N GLN A 139 -9.02 -14.79 19.47
CA GLN A 139 -9.61 -15.34 20.69
C GLN A 139 -9.32 -16.83 20.61
N VAL A 140 -8.41 -17.31 21.46
CA VAL A 140 -8.24 -18.73 21.70
C VAL A 140 -9.53 -19.16 22.36
N SER A 141 -10.51 -19.56 21.55
CA SER A 141 -11.71 -20.21 22.03
C SER A 141 -11.30 -21.60 22.49
N ASN A 142 -10.90 -21.68 23.77
CA ASN A 142 -10.94 -22.94 24.50
C ASN A 142 -12.41 -23.28 24.73
N MET A 143 -12.89 -24.28 24.00
CA MET A 143 -13.99 -25.15 24.44
C MET A 143 -13.75 -26.55 23.90
#